data_AF-A0A964AL51-F1
#
_entry.id   AF-A0A964AL51-F1
#
_cell.length_a   1.000
_cell.length_b   1.000
_cell.length_c   1.000
_cell.angle_alpha   90.00
_cell.angle_beta   90.00
_cell.angle_gamma   90.00
#
_symmetry.space_group_name_H-M   'P 1'
#
loop_
_entity.id
_entity.type
_entity.pdbx_description
1 polymer ?
#
loop_
_entity_poly.entity_id
_entity_poly.type
_entity_poly.pdbx_seq_one_letter_code
_entity_poly.pdbx_strand_id
1 'polypeptide(L)'
;MSVDWPPDKAEQIDSLIDAHPVESGRCASLARSILPIAREQDADAQGVIVKANAAQTRYPCMKPRIHGVWWFHHVTLGVEGHFVDALTGTQGTERAHYLTTHFSNAPGELRFDESDPDLEQTWL
;
A
#
# COMPACT_ATOMS: atom_id res chain seq x y z
N MET A 1 -7.57 14.94 -1.17
CA MET A 1 -8.56 14.47 -2.18
C MET A 1 -8.55 12.95 -2.17
N SER A 2 -9.51 12.30 -2.82
CA SER A 2 -9.55 10.85 -3.00
C SER A 2 -9.25 10.51 -4.46
N VAL A 3 -8.95 9.24 -4.72
CA VAL A 3 -8.82 8.74 -6.10
C VAL A 3 -10.20 8.69 -6.75
N ASP A 4 -10.33 9.23 -7.97
CA ASP A 4 -11.61 9.33 -8.68
C ASP A 4 -11.87 8.08 -9.51
N TRP A 5 -12.20 6.98 -8.83
CA TRP A 5 -12.49 5.72 -9.49
C TRP A 5 -13.87 5.73 -10.15
N PRO A 6 -14.02 5.17 -11.37
CA PRO A 6 -15.31 4.76 -11.89
C PRO A 6 -16.05 3.85 -10.90
N PRO A 7 -17.38 3.94 -10.77
CA PRO A 7 -18.13 3.18 -9.75
C PRO A 7 -17.92 1.66 -9.80
N ASP A 8 -17.81 1.08 -11.00
CA ASP A 8 -17.56 -0.34 -11.21
C ASP A 8 -16.17 -0.77 -10.74
N LYS A 9 -15.16 0.09 -10.96
CA LYS A 9 -13.80 -0.14 -10.47
C LYS A 9 -13.72 0.03 -8.96
N ALA A 10 -14.40 1.02 -8.40
CA ALA A 10 -14.46 1.22 -6.96
C ALA A 10 -15.01 -0.02 -6.24
N GLU A 11 -16.14 -0.57 -6.72
CA GLU A 11 -16.74 -1.80 -6.16
C GLU A 11 -15.80 -3.02 -6.28
N GLN A 12 -15.10 -3.14 -7.41
CA GLN A 12 -14.11 -4.20 -7.61
C GLN A 12 -12.94 -4.07 -6.62
N ILE A 13 -12.44 -2.86 -6.38
CA ILE A 13 -11.35 -2.58 -5.45
C ILE A 13 -11.78 -2.85 -4.00
N ASP A 14 -12.98 -2.40 -3.60
CA ASP A 14 -13.55 -2.69 -2.28
C ASP A 14 -13.64 -4.21 -2.04
N SER A 15 -14.12 -4.96 -3.04
CA SER A 15 -14.18 -6.44 -2.96
C SER A 15 -12.80 -7.09 -2.79
N LEU A 16 -11.77 -6.55 -3.44
CA LEU A 16 -10.38 -7.03 -3.28
C LEU A 16 -9.82 -6.71 -1.90
N ILE A 17 -10.12 -5.53 -1.35
CA ILE A 17 -9.75 -5.12 0.01
C ILE A 17 -10.41 -6.02 1.04
N ASP A 18 -11.71 -6.31 0.88
CA ASP A 18 -12.45 -7.21 1.76
C ASP A 18 -11.87 -8.64 1.73
N ALA A 19 -11.37 -9.09 0.58
CA ALA A 19 -10.70 -10.38 0.43
C ALA A 19 -9.27 -10.40 1.02
N HIS A 20 -8.66 -9.23 1.23
CA HIS A 20 -7.30 -9.06 1.77
C HIS A 20 -7.29 -8.01 2.89
N PRO A 21 -8.06 -8.24 3.97
CA PRO A 21 -8.16 -7.27 5.04
C PRO A 21 -6.78 -7.10 5.71
N VAL A 22 -6.60 -5.98 6.41
CA VAL A 22 -5.31 -5.59 7.03
C VAL A 22 -4.74 -6.75 7.87
N GLU A 23 -5.57 -7.48 8.57
CA GLU A 23 -5.20 -8.58 9.46
C GLU A 23 -4.56 -9.77 8.73
N SER A 24 -4.82 -9.92 7.43
CA SER A 24 -4.31 -11.04 6.63
C SER A 24 -2.79 -10.96 6.42
N GLY A 25 -2.19 -9.78 6.54
CA GLY A 25 -0.79 -9.54 6.19
C GLY A 25 -0.50 -9.68 4.69
N ARG A 26 -1.53 -9.77 3.84
CA ARG A 26 -1.40 -9.99 2.38
C ARG A 26 -1.36 -8.69 1.57
N CYS A 27 -0.71 -7.66 2.10
CA CYS A 27 -0.61 -6.34 1.46
C CYS A 27 -0.04 -6.39 0.03
N ALA A 28 0.99 -7.21 -0.21
CA ALA A 28 1.55 -7.40 -1.55
C ALA A 28 0.57 -8.07 -2.53
N SER A 29 -0.18 -9.08 -2.08
CA SER A 29 -1.21 -9.72 -2.91
C SER A 29 -2.32 -8.75 -3.28
N LEU A 30 -2.78 -7.94 -2.32
CA LEU A 30 -3.77 -6.90 -2.57
C LEU A 30 -3.28 -5.89 -3.62
N ALA A 31 -2.07 -5.36 -3.44
CA ALA A 31 -1.47 -4.41 -4.38
C ALA A 31 -1.35 -5.02 -5.79
N ARG A 32 -0.94 -6.30 -5.91
CA ARG A 32 -0.91 -7.03 -7.19
C ARG A 32 -2.29 -7.14 -7.84
N SER A 33 -3.33 -7.38 -7.05
CA SER A 33 -4.70 -7.52 -7.57
C SER A 33 -5.30 -6.20 -8.03
N ILE A 34 -5.00 -5.08 -7.35
CA ILE A 34 -5.54 -3.76 -7.73
C ILE A 34 -4.74 -3.14 -8.88
N LEU A 35 -3.43 -3.40 -8.98
CA LEU A 35 -2.53 -2.75 -9.96
C LEU A 35 -3.05 -2.76 -11.41
N PRO A 36 -3.59 -3.87 -11.97
CA PRO A 36 -4.13 -3.86 -13.32
C PRO A 36 -5.31 -2.89 -13.48
N ILE A 37 -6.20 -2.82 -12.49
CA ILE A 37 -7.35 -1.91 -12.48
C ILE A 37 -6.86 -0.47 -12.44
N ALA A 38 -5.86 -0.18 -11.59
CA ALA A 38 -5.29 1.15 -11.50
C ALA A 38 -4.59 1.59 -12.78
N ARG A 39 -3.89 0.68 -13.46
CA ARG A 39 -3.21 0.96 -14.74
C ARG A 39 -4.18 1.25 -15.91
N GLU A 40 -5.44 0.87 -15.81
CA GLU A 40 -6.45 1.27 -16.78
C GLU A 40 -6.76 2.78 -16.73
N GLN A 41 -6.56 3.42 -15.56
CA GLN A 41 -6.83 4.84 -15.32
C GLN A 41 -5.53 5.68 -15.26
N ASP A 42 -4.51 5.17 -14.58
CA ASP A 42 -3.22 5.81 -14.38
C ASP A 42 -2.10 4.87 -14.86
N ALA A 43 -1.57 5.14 -16.04
CA ALA A 43 -0.50 4.32 -16.64
C ALA A 43 0.77 4.28 -15.76
N ASP A 44 0.98 5.27 -14.89
CA ASP A 44 2.13 5.35 -13.98
C ASP A 44 1.86 4.66 -12.63
N ALA A 45 0.70 4.02 -12.47
CA ALA A 45 0.36 3.27 -11.28
C ALA A 45 1.37 2.14 -11.03
N GLN A 46 1.82 2.05 -9.78
CA GLN A 46 2.89 1.14 -9.38
C GLN A 46 2.75 0.70 -7.93
N GLY A 47 3.24 -0.50 -7.63
CA GLY A 47 3.38 -0.94 -6.25
C GLY A 47 4.56 -0.26 -5.55
N VAL A 48 4.34 0.20 -4.34
CA VAL A 48 5.33 0.93 -3.53
C VAL A 48 5.55 0.20 -2.22
N ILE A 49 6.82 -0.04 -1.87
CA ILE A 49 7.15 -0.65 -0.58
C ILE A 49 7.44 0.44 0.44
N VAL A 50 6.81 0.33 1.59
CA VAL A 50 7.14 1.07 2.80
C VAL A 50 8.08 0.22 3.65
N LYS A 51 9.29 0.71 3.88
CA LYS A 51 10.33 0.03 4.67
C LYS A 51 10.86 0.93 5.78
N ALA A 52 11.47 0.31 6.78
CA ALA A 52 12.29 1.02 7.75
C ALA A 52 13.48 1.71 7.06
N ASN A 53 13.81 2.92 7.50
CA ASN A 53 14.98 3.66 7.08
C ASN A 53 16.21 3.10 7.81
N ALA A 54 16.94 2.18 7.19
CA ALA A 54 18.07 1.49 7.82
C ALA A 54 19.15 2.45 8.38
N ALA A 55 19.30 3.65 7.83
CA ALA A 55 20.24 4.66 8.33
C ALA A 55 19.77 5.32 9.65
N GLN A 56 18.47 5.29 9.93
CA GLN A 56 17.86 5.96 11.09
C GLN A 56 17.25 4.97 12.09
N THR A 57 17.11 3.69 11.73
CA THR A 57 16.46 2.69 12.58
C THR A 57 17.47 1.66 13.08
N ARG A 58 17.68 1.59 14.40
CA ARG A 58 18.53 0.55 15.04
C ARG A 58 17.90 -0.85 15.03
N TYR A 59 16.59 -0.93 14.80
CA TYR A 59 15.77 -2.14 14.81
C TYR A 59 14.79 -2.10 13.63
N PRO A 60 14.23 -3.22 13.14
CA PRO A 60 13.16 -3.18 12.15
C PRO A 60 12.00 -2.35 12.69
N CYS A 61 11.52 -1.37 11.90
CA CYS A 61 10.35 -0.56 12.26
C CYS A 61 9.12 -1.46 12.20
N MET A 62 8.81 -2.08 13.34
CA MET A 62 7.64 -2.91 13.49
C MET A 62 6.42 -1.99 13.62
N LYS A 63 5.44 -2.15 12.72
CA LYS A 63 4.09 -1.66 13.00
C LYS A 63 3.64 -2.29 14.32
N PRO A 64 2.92 -1.58 15.22
CA PRO A 64 2.25 -2.24 16.32
C PRO A 64 1.48 -3.45 15.79
N ARG A 65 1.58 -4.59 16.49
CA ARG A 65 0.87 -5.82 16.12
C ARG A 65 -0.61 -5.51 15.91
N ILE A 66 -1.04 -5.42 14.67
CA ILE A 66 -2.46 -5.46 14.35
C ILE A 66 -2.84 -6.93 14.45
N HIS A 67 -3.63 -7.27 15.48
CA HIS A 67 -4.08 -8.63 15.76
C HIS A 67 -2.96 -9.70 15.84
N GLY A 68 -1.76 -9.32 16.30
CA GLY A 68 -0.66 -10.26 16.61
C GLY A 68 0.34 -10.52 15.48
N VAL A 69 0.15 -9.96 14.28
CA VAL A 69 1.05 -10.12 13.14
C VAL A 69 2.10 -8.99 13.11
N TRP A 70 3.36 -9.37 12.88
CA TRP A 70 4.45 -8.42 12.68
C TRP A 70 4.62 -8.13 11.19
N TRP A 71 4.69 -6.85 10.82
CA TRP A 71 4.99 -6.42 9.46
C TRP A 71 6.43 -5.94 9.39
N PHE A 72 7.25 -6.59 8.55
CA PHE A 72 8.64 -6.18 8.30
C PHE A 72 8.76 -5.12 7.20
N HIS A 73 7.81 -5.15 6.27
CA HIS A 73 7.57 -4.12 5.26
C HIS A 73 6.07 -4.11 4.94
N HIS A 74 5.60 -3.03 4.35
CA HIS A 74 4.23 -2.90 3.85
C HIS A 74 4.26 -2.58 2.36
N VAL A 75 3.30 -3.10 1.62
CA VAL A 75 3.15 -2.81 0.19
C VAL A 75 1.85 -2.07 -0.01
N THR A 76 1.92 -0.95 -0.71
CA THR A 76 0.77 -0.14 -1.10
C THR A 76 0.79 0.11 -2.60
N LEU A 77 -0.32 0.57 -3.16
CA LEU A 77 -0.42 0.92 -4.57
C LEU A 77 -0.41 2.45 -4.73
N GLY A 78 0.58 2.99 -5.44
CA GLY A 78 0.59 4.37 -5.88
C GLY A 78 -0.27 4.57 -7.13
N VAL A 79 -1.22 5.50 -7.07
CA VAL A 79 -2.10 5.90 -8.18
C VAL A 79 -2.53 7.36 -8.02
N GLU A 80 -2.37 8.17 -9.07
CA GLU A 80 -2.79 9.58 -9.11
C GLU A 80 -2.32 10.41 -7.89
N GLY A 81 -1.09 10.16 -7.41
CA GLY A 81 -0.53 10.85 -6.23
C GLY A 81 -1.07 10.36 -4.88
N HIS A 82 -1.88 9.31 -4.85
CA HIS A 82 -2.42 8.67 -3.65
C HIS A 82 -1.82 7.28 -3.46
N PHE A 83 -1.95 6.76 -2.25
CA PHE A 83 -1.70 5.37 -1.92
C PHE A 83 -3.00 4.67 -1.57
N VAL A 84 -3.19 3.48 -2.14
CA VAL A 84 -4.36 2.62 -1.97
C VAL A 84 -3.92 1.27 -1.43
N ASP A 85 -4.47 0.88 -0.28
CA ASP A 85 -4.34 -0.43 0.32
C ASP A 85 -5.45 -0.67 1.37
N ALA A 86 -5.37 -1.77 2.11
CA ALA A 86 -6.35 -2.13 3.12
C ALA A 86 -6.46 -1.14 4.30
N LEU A 87 -5.49 -0.25 4.52
CA LEU A 87 -5.54 0.80 5.56
C LEU A 87 -6.30 2.02 5.08
N THR A 88 -6.17 2.36 3.81
CA THR A 88 -6.76 3.56 3.21
C THR A 88 -8.14 3.31 2.61
N GLY A 89 -8.42 2.05 2.27
CA GLY A 89 -9.55 1.70 1.44
C GLY A 89 -9.42 2.24 0.01
N THR A 90 -10.50 2.10 -0.75
CA THR A 90 -10.60 2.54 -2.16
C THR A 90 -10.40 4.04 -2.34
N GLN A 91 -10.73 4.86 -1.34
CA GLN A 91 -10.52 6.31 -1.40
C GLN A 91 -9.04 6.71 -1.42
N GLY A 92 -8.17 5.83 -0.92
CA GLY A 92 -6.74 6.10 -0.82
C GLY A 92 -6.39 7.17 0.22
N THR A 93 -5.11 7.52 0.27
CA THR A 93 -4.60 8.65 1.05
C THR A 93 -3.49 9.32 0.25
N GLU A 94 -3.48 10.65 0.19
CA GLU A 94 -2.43 11.40 -0.49
C GLU A 94 -1.04 10.97 -0.01
N ARG A 95 -0.11 10.79 -0.97
CA ARG A 95 1.25 10.29 -0.72
C ARG A 95 1.97 11.07 0.40
N ALA A 96 1.79 12.39 0.44
CA ALA A 96 2.43 13.27 1.43
C ALA A 96 1.96 13.02 2.87
N HIS A 97 0.75 12.50 3.06
CA HIS A 97 0.13 12.30 4.37
C HIS A 97 0.11 10.85 4.82
N TYR A 98 0.38 9.92 3.90
CA TYR A 98 0.22 8.49 4.14
C TYR A 98 1.00 7.96 5.35
N LEU A 99 2.31 8.22 5.44
CA LEU A 99 3.11 7.73 6.56
C LEU A 99 2.64 8.31 7.90
N THR A 100 2.40 9.62 7.94
CA THR A 100 1.97 10.31 9.16
C THR A 100 0.58 9.90 9.64
N THR A 101 -0.30 9.53 8.72
CA THR A 101 -1.68 9.13 9.04
C THR A 101 -1.76 7.68 9.50
N HIS A 102 -1.04 6.78 8.83
CA HIS A 102 -1.24 5.33 8.99
C HIS A 102 -0.15 4.62 9.80
N PHE A 103 0.93 5.32 10.15
CA PHE A 103 2.05 4.78 10.93
C PHE A 103 2.35 5.68 12.13
N SER A 104 2.22 5.11 13.33
CA SER A 104 2.39 5.81 14.61
C SER A 104 3.86 6.07 14.96
N ASN A 105 4.80 5.40 14.29
CA ASN A 105 6.24 5.56 14.51
C ASN A 105 6.79 6.63 13.55
N ALA A 106 7.70 7.45 14.06
CA ALA A 106 7.96 8.81 13.61
C ALA A 106 8.18 8.96 12.09
N PRO A 107 7.64 10.03 11.46
CA PRO A 107 8.04 10.46 10.12
C PRO A 107 9.57 10.71 10.12
N GLY A 108 10.31 9.79 9.49
CA GLY A 108 11.78 9.73 9.49
C GLY A 108 12.29 8.28 9.52
N GLU A 109 11.64 7.43 10.32
CA GLU A 109 12.02 6.01 10.45
C GLU A 109 11.49 5.12 9.31
N LEU A 110 10.60 5.64 8.47
CA LEU A 110 10.03 4.96 7.32
C LEU A 110 10.35 5.70 6.03
N ARG A 111 10.52 4.95 4.94
CA ARG A 111 10.73 5.48 3.59
C ARG A 111 9.95 4.69 2.55
N PHE A 112 9.62 5.34 1.44
CA PHE A 112 9.13 4.68 0.23
C PHE A 112 10.33 4.16 -0.57
N ASP A 113 10.21 2.93 -1.06
CA ASP A 113 11.10 2.32 -2.05
C ASP A 113 10.25 2.11 -3.31
N GLU A 114 10.56 2.85 -4.37
CA GLU A 114 9.92 2.74 -5.68
C GLU A 114 10.46 1.49 -6.38
N SER A 115 9.88 0.35 -6.05
CA SER A 115 9.84 -0.93 -6.79
C SER A 115 9.85 -2.09 -5.80
N ASP A 116 8.74 -2.81 -5.74
CA ASP A 116 8.81 -4.22 -5.38
C ASP A 116 9.15 -5.00 -6.65
N PRO A 117 10.35 -5.60 -6.76
CA PRO A 117 10.71 -6.40 -7.92
C PRO A 117 9.78 -7.62 -8.11
N ASP A 118 9.01 -8.00 -7.09
CA ASP A 118 8.03 -9.08 -7.15
C ASP A 118 6.62 -8.60 -7.49
N LEU A 119 6.34 -7.29 -7.54
CA LEU A 119 5.07 -6.75 -8.06
C LEU A 119 5.06 -6.69 -9.59
N GLU A 120 6.24 -6.51 -10.19
CA GLU A 120 6.44 -6.44 -11.64
C GLU A 120 6.57 -7.82 -12.30
N GLN A 121 6.80 -8.88 -11.51
CA GLN A 121 6.85 -10.25 -12.01
C GLN A 121 5.44 -10.84 -12.17
N THR A 122 4.84 -10.63 -13.34
CA THR A 122 3.77 -11.47 -13.86
C THR A 122 4.33 -12.88 -14.04
N TRP A 123 4.06 -13.79 -13.09
CA TRP A 123 4.27 -15.20 -13.34
C TRP A 123 3.21 -15.66 -14.36
N LEU A 124 3.68 -15.84 -15.61
CA LEU A 124 2.97 -16.51 -16.70
C LEU A 124 2.45 -17.89 -16.27
#